data_AF-A0A1J3D2Z1-F1
#
_entry.id   AF-A0A1J3D2Z1-F1
#
_cell.length_a   1.000
_cell.length_b   1.000
_cell.length_c   1.000
_cell.angle_alpha   90.00
_cell.angle_beta   90.00
_cell.angle_gamma   90.00
#
_symmetry.space_group_name_H-M   'P 1'
#
loop_
_entity.id
_entity.type
_entity.pdbx_description
1 polymer ?
#
loop_
_entity_poly.entity_id
_entity_poly.type
_entity_poly.pdbx_seq_one_letter_code
_entity_poly.pdbx_strand_id
1 'polypeptide(L)' 'MKEPSMERENGTSALTAATETEMVSPPPMTTNSPRQALVERLKDYGQEDIFALWDELSPDERDFLVRDIENLDLPRID' A
#
# COMPACT_ATOMS: atom_id res chain seq x y z
N MET A 1 33.45 -49.77 -10.72
CA MET A 1 32.29 -49.06 -11.31
C MET A 1 31.74 -48.10 -10.27
N LYS A 2 32.13 -46.81 -10.36
CA LYS A 2 31.42 -45.61 -9.86
C LYS A 2 32.40 -44.43 -10.03
N GLU A 3 32.32 -43.77 -11.17
CA GLU A 3 31.73 -42.43 -11.37
C GLU A 3 32.73 -41.29 -11.06
N PRO A 4 33.21 -40.55 -12.08
CA PRO A 4 33.87 -39.26 -11.93
C PRO A 4 32.81 -38.15 -11.91
N SER A 5 32.99 -37.07 -11.15
CA SER A 5 32.44 -35.75 -11.55
C SER A 5 32.96 -34.59 -10.71
N MET A 6 33.59 -33.67 -11.44
CA MET A 6 33.80 -32.24 -11.20
C MET A 6 33.22 -31.68 -9.89
N GLU A 7 34.14 -31.30 -9.02
CA GLU A 7 33.96 -30.16 -8.12
C GLU A 7 33.60 -28.94 -8.97
N ARG A 8 32.34 -28.51 -8.90
CA ARG A 8 31.88 -27.25 -9.52
C ARG A 8 32.08 -26.15 -8.49
N GLU A 9 33.17 -25.42 -8.63
CA GLU A 9 33.25 -24.06 -8.14
C GLU A 9 32.26 -23.19 -8.92
N ASN A 10 31.25 -22.66 -8.24
CA ASN A 10 30.55 -21.46 -8.68
C ASN A 10 30.13 -20.69 -7.44
N GLY A 11 30.80 -19.57 -7.19
CA GLY A 11 30.39 -18.62 -6.17
C GLY A 11 28.98 -18.13 -6.47
N THR A 12 28.12 -18.14 -5.46
CA THR A 12 26.90 -17.34 -5.49
C THR A 12 26.77 -16.68 -4.12
N SER A 13 27.17 -15.41 -4.15
CA SER A 13 26.62 -14.28 -3.41
C SER A 13 25.39 -14.56 -2.54
N ALA A 14 25.50 -14.09 -1.30
CA ALA A 14 24.52 -13.32 -0.55
C ALA A 14 23.04 -13.77 -0.48
N LEU A 15 22.63 -13.93 0.79
CA LEU A 15 21.34 -13.55 1.39
C LEU A 15 20.16 -14.53 1.25
N THR A 16 19.38 -14.54 2.34
CA THR A 16 17.95 -14.91 2.47
C THR A 16 17.57 -16.39 2.63
N ALA A 17 17.17 -16.75 3.85
CA ALA A 17 15.96 -17.54 4.08
C ALA A 17 15.49 -17.33 5.53
N ALA A 18 14.50 -16.45 5.67
CA ALA A 18 13.82 -16.11 6.91
C ALA A 18 13.29 -17.35 7.65
N THR A 19 13.66 -17.47 8.92
CA THR A 19 12.91 -18.25 9.91
C THR A 19 12.47 -17.25 10.97
N GLU A 20 11.37 -16.55 10.70
CA GLU A 20 10.54 -16.04 11.77
C GLU A 20 9.08 -16.21 11.36
N THR A 21 8.38 -16.92 12.22
CA THR A 21 6.95 -17.19 12.12
C THR A 21 6.23 -15.93 12.60
N GLU A 22 6.04 -14.97 11.71
CA GLU A 22 5.03 -13.93 11.91
C GLU A 22 4.21 -13.80 10.63
N MET A 23 3.08 -14.48 10.69
CA MET A 23 1.94 -14.32 9.83
C MET A 23 1.34 -12.92 10.01
N VAL A 24 2.06 -11.91 9.52
CA VAL A 24 1.50 -10.65 9.06
C VAL A 24 2.54 -10.09 8.08
N SER A 25 2.14 -9.90 6.83
CA SER A 25 2.87 -8.98 5.96
C SER A 25 3.14 -7.72 6.78
N PRO A 26 4.36 -7.15 6.84
CA PRO A 26 4.46 -5.79 7.33
C PRO A 26 3.42 -5.00 6.52
N PRO A 27 2.48 -4.27 7.16
CA PRO A 27 1.56 -3.46 6.39
C PRO A 27 2.46 -2.63 5.48
N PRO A 28 2.18 -2.57 4.15
CA PRO A 28 2.93 -1.66 3.31
C PRO A 28 2.81 -0.34 4.04
N MET A 29 3.95 0.17 4.51
CA MET A 29 4.06 1.44 5.22
C MET A 29 3.11 2.35 4.49
N THR A 30 2.00 2.71 5.14
CA THR A 30 0.90 3.41 4.50
C THR A 30 1.50 4.74 4.09
N THR A 31 2.01 4.80 2.87
CA THR A 31 2.08 6.01 2.09
C THR A 31 0.61 6.35 1.96
N ASN A 32 0.09 6.98 3.01
CA ASN A 32 -1.27 7.44 3.14
C ASN A 32 -1.39 8.45 2.03
N SER A 33 -1.70 7.93 0.85
CA SER A 33 -2.00 8.74 -0.31
C SER A 33 -3.11 9.66 0.18
N PRO A 34 -3.08 10.96 -0.14
CA PRO A 34 -4.06 11.92 0.39
C PRO A 34 -5.50 11.38 0.27
N ARG A 35 -5.79 10.65 -0.82
CA ARG A 35 -7.01 9.84 -0.97
C ARG A 35 -7.31 8.87 0.19
N GLN A 36 -6.38 8.00 0.59
CA GLN A 36 -6.58 7.01 1.65
C GLN A 36 -6.93 7.67 2.99
N ALA A 37 -6.22 8.73 3.37
CA ALA A 37 -6.49 9.46 4.60
C ALA A 37 -7.85 10.19 4.58
N LEU A 38 -8.32 10.61 3.39
CA LEU A 38 -9.65 11.19 3.20
C LEU A 38 -10.74 10.12 3.21
N VAL A 39 -10.52 8.96 2.57
CA VAL A 39 -11.45 7.81 2.57
C VAL A 39 -11.71 7.32 3.98
N GLU A 40 -10.67 7.15 4.79
CA GLU A 40 -10.82 6.75 6.20
C GLU A 40 -11.66 7.76 6.97
N ARG A 41 -11.35 9.06 6.86
CA ARG A 41 -12.15 10.11 7.49
C ARG A 41 -13.60 10.09 7.02
N LEU A 42 -13.85 10.02 5.72
CA LEU A 42 -15.20 10.02 5.14
C LEU A 42 -16.00 8.76 5.48
N LYS A 43 -15.33 7.62 5.68
CA LYS A 43 -15.95 6.38 6.15
C LYS A 43 -16.55 6.55 7.54
N ASP A 44 -15.87 7.25 8.44
CA ASP A 44 -16.40 7.55 9.79
C ASP A 44 -17.69 8.40 9.74
N TYR A 45 -17.89 9.15 8.65
CA TYR A 45 -19.11 9.92 8.37
C TYR A 45 -20.15 9.20 7.49
N GLY A 46 -19.85 7.99 7.02
CA GLY A 46 -20.71 7.27 6.05
C GLY A 46 -20.79 7.94 4.68
N GLN A 47 -19.75 8.68 4.29
CA GLN A 47 -19.65 9.41 3.01
C GLN A 47 -18.59 8.79 2.08
N GLU A 48 -18.32 7.49 2.21
CA GLU A 48 -17.39 6.78 1.33
C GLU A 48 -17.82 6.78 -0.15
N ASP A 49 -19.10 6.99 -0.43
CA ASP A 49 -19.68 7.15 -1.78
C ASP A 49 -19.08 8.32 -2.58
N ILE A 50 -18.50 9.32 -1.91
CA ILE A 50 -17.78 10.41 -2.60
C ILE A 50 -16.62 9.87 -3.46
N PHE A 51 -16.04 8.73 -3.06
CA PHE A 51 -15.01 8.05 -3.84
C PHE A 51 -15.54 6.96 -4.77
N ALA A 52 -16.85 6.69 -4.80
CA ALA A 52 -17.43 5.68 -5.70
C ALA A 52 -17.18 6.03 -7.18
N LEU A 53 -17.24 7.33 -7.51
CA LEU A 53 -16.98 7.86 -8.84
C LEU A 53 -15.52 8.25 -9.06
N TRP A 54 -14.62 7.98 -8.10
CA TRP A 54 -13.22 8.42 -8.18
C TRP A 54 -12.53 7.93 -9.45
N ASP A 55 -12.83 6.70 -9.90
CA ASP A 55 -12.25 6.16 -11.13
C ASP A 55 -12.82 6.84 -12.40
N GLU A 56 -14.06 7.34 -12.34
CA GLU A 56 -14.73 8.04 -13.43
C GLU A 56 -14.30 9.52 -13.54
N LEU A 57 -13.76 10.08 -12.47
CA LEU A 57 -13.22 11.44 -12.44
C LEU A 57 -11.88 11.55 -13.20
N SER A 58 -11.70 12.65 -13.91
CA SER A 58 -10.43 13.04 -14.51
C SER A 58 -9.37 13.35 -13.43
N PRO A 59 -8.07 13.25 -13.72
CA PRO A 59 -7.02 13.58 -12.75
C PRO A 59 -7.14 15.00 -12.15
N ASP A 60 -7.58 15.99 -12.94
CA ASP A 60 -7.86 17.36 -12.46
C ASP A 60 -9.01 17.40 -11.45
N GLU A 61 -10.10 16.67 -11.74
CA GLU A 61 -11.28 16.60 -10.86
C GLU A 61 -10.98 15.87 -9.55
N ARG A 62 -10.15 14.81 -9.63
CA ARG A 62 -9.63 14.09 -8.46
C ARG A 62 -8.81 15.01 -7.56
N ASP A 63 -7.92 15.82 -8.14
CA ASP A 63 -7.12 16.79 -7.40
C ASP A 63 -8.01 17.86 -6.75
N PHE A 64 -8.98 18.39 -7.50
CA PHE A 64 -9.95 19.34 -6.98
C PHE A 64 -10.75 18.75 -5.81
N LEU A 65 -11.25 17.53 -5.95
CA LEU A 65 -12.01 16.83 -4.91
C LEU A 65 -11.17 16.57 -3.67
N VAL A 66 -9.92 16.11 -3.82
CA VAL A 66 -8.98 15.96 -2.71
C VAL A 66 -8.79 17.29 -2.00
N ARG A 67 -8.56 18.37 -2.74
CA ARG A 67 -8.34 19.70 -2.18
C ARG A 67 -9.58 20.25 -1.48
N ASP A 68 -10.77 19.98 -2.00
CA ASP A 68 -12.05 20.40 -1.40
C ASP A 68 -12.29 19.69 -0.06
N ILE A 69 -12.10 18.37 -0.02
CA ILE A 69 -12.24 17.56 1.20
C ILE A 69 -11.10 17.85 2.19
N GLU A 70 -9.89 18.15 1.74
CA GLU A 70 -8.78 18.57 2.61
C GLU A 70 -9.02 19.94 3.25
N ASN A 71 -9.69 20.86 2.55
CA ASN A 71 -10.11 22.15 3.10
C ASN A 71 -11.37 22.03 3.97
N LEU A 72 -12.13 20.95 3.84
CA LEU A 72 -13.24 20.67 4.73
C LEU A 72 -12.68 20.33 6.12
N ASP A 73 -13.01 21.16 7.11
CA ASP A 73 -12.64 20.93 8.51
C ASP A 73 -13.50 19.78 9.05
N LEU A 74 -13.15 18.56 8.64
CA LEU A 74 -13.73 17.33 9.14
C LEU A 74 -12.99 16.96 10.42
N PRO A 75 -13.62 17.07 11.61
CA PRO A 75 -12.98 16.61 12.82
C PRO A 75 -12.63 15.13 12.66
N ARG A 76 -11.42 14.74 13.06
CA ARG A 76 -11.11 13.32 13.14
C ARG A 76 -11.89 12.78 14.34
N ILE A 77 -12.89 11.95 14.07
CA ILE A 77 -13.61 11.24 15.10
C ILE A 77 -12.63 10.17 15.59
N ASP A 78 -12.01 10.39 16.77
CA ASP A 78 -11.13 9.45 17.46
C ASP A 78 -11.96 8.47 18.29
#